data_AF-A0AAN7UW25-F1
#
_entry.id   AF-A0AAN7UW25-F1
#
_cell.length_a   1.000
_cell.length_b   1.000
_cell.length_c   1.000
_cell.angle_alpha   90.00
_cell.angle_beta   90.00
_cell.angle_gamma   90.00
#
_symmetry.space_group_name_H-M   'P 1'
#
loop_
_entity.id
_entity.type
_entity.pdbx_description
1 polymer ?
#
loop_
_entity_poly.entity_id
_entity_poly.type
_entity_poly.pdbx_seq_one_letter_code
_entity_poly.pdbx_strand_id
1 'polypeptide(L)'
;MGLQNTPAQQRNVSKASSYDWQQQQIALLKASLRAILQDPSITPRDKILLQMRGMDESNCRWGAWIKPRKMPYETFDHLGSRLDFEKLQLCMNKSMALYVFNNKQSYRLGAMDIENWLWRQWFKPYVSDISLNYFSEIFDIKYNPHLAEVAFSTEKLVAFHCNVYEQAQKRLDIWSDTAVSPDEENNESAIYGPLRAEPWLWKVFDYRYPSSFKWEQTFAVRPLYRAVFIALFQDKNVSKTPLEVSEAKVQVVLTGMTEGLSAPISLEELRDEALDESYHTGTTAITTRLGVAVRFIMRLEEREKAANGGFLSPDITKVRAYDWHRRKAKELGWDEERDGNLDDLTPRSCEWVNRDIFKKWAGEGAEETLKFACFGGSVYKPLTRDLEEEDWWWWDRDMLPEMPAERCSLNARIVPLAAVVVLLCAILVPHLAWSTMSY
;
A
#
# COMPACT_ATOMS: atom_id res chain seq x y z
N MET A 1 -48.20 9.66 -12.20
CA MET A 1 -46.94 9.93 -12.91
C MET A 1 -45.80 9.70 -11.93
N GLY A 2 -45.01 8.63 -12.10
CA GLY A 2 -43.87 8.36 -11.23
C GLY A 2 -42.74 9.33 -11.55
N LEU A 3 -42.37 10.19 -10.59
CA LEU A 3 -41.19 11.04 -10.72
C LEU A 3 -39.95 10.13 -10.76
N GLN A 4 -39.38 9.94 -11.95
CA GLN A 4 -38.09 9.27 -12.08
C GLN A 4 -37.01 10.18 -11.48
N ASN A 5 -36.24 9.64 -10.54
CA ASN A 5 -35.07 10.31 -9.99
C ASN A 5 -34.12 10.70 -11.13
N THR A 6 -33.66 11.94 -11.13
CA THR A 6 -32.63 12.40 -12.06
C THR A 6 -31.34 11.58 -11.88
N PRO A 7 -30.50 11.44 -12.92
CA PRO A 7 -29.20 10.77 -12.80
C PRO A 7 -28.31 11.32 -11.68
N ALA A 8 -28.44 12.61 -11.35
CA ALA A 8 -27.76 13.23 -10.22
C ALA A 8 -28.30 12.72 -8.86
N GLN A 9 -29.62 12.61 -8.71
CA GLN A 9 -30.24 12.04 -7.51
C GLN A 9 -29.89 10.56 -7.33
N GLN A 10 -29.89 9.76 -8.41
CA GLN A 10 -29.47 8.35 -8.36
C GLN A 10 -28.00 8.20 -7.92
N ARG A 11 -27.09 9.05 -8.43
CA ARG A 11 -25.69 9.08 -7.99
C ARG A 11 -25.54 9.45 -6.51
N ASN A 12 -26.33 10.39 -6.02
CA ASN A 12 -26.27 10.81 -4.62
C ASN A 12 -26.79 9.72 -3.65
N VAL A 13 -27.87 9.03 -4.01
CA VAL A 13 -28.39 7.88 -3.23
C VAL A 13 -27.37 6.75 -3.19
N SER A 14 -26.74 6.42 -4.32
CA SER A 14 -25.69 5.40 -4.38
C SER A 14 -24.48 5.76 -3.51
N LYS A 15 -24.02 7.02 -3.54
CA LYS A 15 -22.91 7.48 -2.68
C LYS A 15 -23.23 7.41 -1.19
N ALA A 16 -24.43 7.86 -0.79
CA ALA A 16 -24.86 7.79 0.61
C ALA A 16 -24.90 6.33 1.10
N SER A 17 -25.48 5.42 0.30
CA SER A 17 -25.52 4.00 0.64
C SER A 17 -24.13 3.35 0.76
N SER A 18 -23.18 3.75 -0.08
CA SER A 18 -21.79 3.25 -0.03
C SER A 18 -21.05 3.75 1.22
N TYR A 19 -21.26 5.00 1.61
CA TYR A 19 -20.63 5.56 2.81
C TYR A 19 -21.19 4.92 4.08
N ASP A 20 -22.52 4.78 4.16
CA ASP A 20 -23.17 4.14 5.31
C ASP A 20 -22.71 2.69 5.47
N TRP A 21 -22.63 1.94 4.37
CA TRP A 21 -22.09 0.59 4.36
C TRP A 21 -20.63 0.55 4.86
N GLN A 22 -19.78 1.45 4.36
CA GLN A 22 -18.39 1.55 4.79
C GLN A 22 -18.28 1.81 6.31
N GLN A 23 -19.08 2.75 6.83
CA GLN A 23 -19.09 3.04 8.27
C GLN A 23 -19.55 1.84 9.10
N GLN A 24 -20.53 1.07 8.61
CA GLN A 24 -20.96 -0.17 9.26
C GLN A 24 -19.83 -1.20 9.31
N GLN A 25 -19.12 -1.42 8.20
CA GLN A 25 -18.00 -2.36 8.17
C GLN A 25 -16.84 -1.93 9.09
N ILE A 26 -16.48 -0.64 9.10
CA ILE A 26 -15.48 -0.10 10.04
C ILE A 26 -15.95 -0.29 11.49
N ALA A 27 -17.23 -0.07 11.79
CA ALA A 27 -17.77 -0.28 13.13
C ALA A 27 -17.72 -1.75 13.56
N LEU A 28 -17.88 -2.69 12.63
CA LEU A 28 -17.73 -4.12 12.87
C LEU A 28 -16.27 -4.49 13.17
N LEU A 29 -15.32 -3.99 12.38
CA LEU A 29 -13.89 -4.19 12.65
C LEU A 29 -13.47 -3.62 14.03
N LYS A 30 -13.99 -2.44 14.40
CA LYS A 30 -13.77 -1.86 15.73
C LYS A 30 -14.41 -2.67 16.85
N ALA A 31 -15.58 -3.26 16.60
CA ALA A 31 -16.22 -4.14 17.57
C ALA A 31 -15.44 -5.46 17.73
N SER A 32 -14.95 -6.02 16.62
CA SER A 32 -14.05 -7.19 16.57
C SER A 32 -12.85 -6.99 17.49
N LEU A 33 -12.09 -5.92 17.23
CA LEU A 33 -10.89 -5.63 17.97
C LEU A 33 -11.20 -5.46 19.46
N ARG A 34 -12.26 -4.74 19.81
CA ARG A 34 -12.66 -4.60 21.22
C ARG A 34 -13.01 -5.93 21.88
N ALA A 35 -13.71 -6.81 21.19
CA ALA A 35 -14.04 -8.14 21.72
C ALA A 35 -12.76 -8.95 21.98
N ILE A 36 -11.83 -8.96 21.02
CA ILE A 36 -10.50 -9.60 21.16
C ILE A 36 -9.73 -9.02 22.35
N LEU A 37 -9.71 -7.70 22.50
CA LEU A 37 -9.00 -7.03 23.61
C LEU A 37 -9.66 -7.29 24.98
N GLN A 38 -10.96 -7.60 25.00
CA GLN A 38 -11.70 -7.94 26.23
C GLN A 38 -11.67 -9.43 26.57
N ASP A 39 -11.26 -10.31 25.64
CA ASP A 39 -11.21 -11.74 25.86
C ASP A 39 -10.19 -12.09 26.97
N PRO A 40 -10.61 -12.68 28.11
CA PRO A 40 -9.73 -12.99 29.22
C PRO A 40 -8.78 -14.17 28.92
N SER A 41 -9.05 -14.97 27.87
CA SER A 41 -8.17 -16.08 27.47
C SER A 41 -6.92 -15.63 26.72
N ILE A 42 -6.91 -14.39 26.21
CA ILE A 42 -5.78 -13.81 25.49
C ILE A 42 -4.92 -13.01 26.46
N THR A 43 -3.61 -13.27 26.45
CA THR A 43 -2.68 -12.60 27.36
C THR A 43 -2.59 -11.09 27.07
N PRO A 44 -2.26 -10.25 28.07
CA PRO A 44 -2.01 -8.83 27.83
C PRO A 44 -0.92 -8.58 26.78
N ARG A 45 0.17 -9.34 26.82
CA ARG A 45 1.26 -9.31 25.84
C ARG A 45 0.74 -9.48 24.41
N ASP A 46 -0.04 -10.53 24.16
CA ASP A 46 -0.55 -10.84 22.81
C ASP A 46 -1.49 -9.74 22.29
N LYS A 47 -2.30 -9.15 23.17
CA LYS A 47 -3.16 -8.00 22.84
C LYS A 47 -2.35 -6.78 22.42
N ILE A 48 -1.28 -6.45 23.15
CA ILE A 48 -0.40 -5.32 22.83
C ILE A 48 0.29 -5.56 21.49
N LEU A 49 0.83 -6.77 21.26
CA LEU A 49 1.48 -7.13 20.00
C LEU A 49 0.52 -7.07 18.81
N LEU A 50 -0.72 -7.53 18.97
CA LEU A 50 -1.77 -7.37 17.95
C LEU A 50 -2.02 -5.88 17.63
N GLN A 51 -2.16 -5.03 18.64
CA GLN A 51 -2.40 -3.60 18.43
C GLN A 51 -1.23 -2.93 17.74
N MET A 52 0.00 -3.18 18.18
CA MET A 52 1.21 -2.64 17.56
C MET A 52 1.35 -3.08 16.11
N ARG A 53 1.09 -4.36 15.81
CA ARG A 53 1.08 -4.86 14.44
C ARG A 53 0.00 -4.19 13.59
N GLY A 54 -1.21 -4.03 14.13
CA GLY A 54 -2.29 -3.32 13.44
C GLY A 54 -1.91 -1.87 13.10
N MET A 55 -1.19 -1.18 13.99
CA MET A 55 -0.68 0.18 13.73
C MET A 55 0.39 0.19 12.64
N ASP A 56 1.34 -0.76 12.65
CA ASP A 56 2.34 -0.89 11.58
C ASP A 56 1.68 -1.12 10.22
N GLU A 57 0.69 -2.01 10.15
CA GLU A 57 -0.09 -2.29 8.94
C GLU A 57 -0.82 -1.03 8.45
N SER A 58 -1.45 -0.29 9.36
CA SER A 58 -2.12 0.98 9.06
C SER A 58 -1.15 2.02 8.52
N ASN A 59 -0.01 2.21 9.18
CA ASN A 59 1.03 3.16 8.76
C ASN A 59 1.61 2.81 7.40
N CYS A 60 1.89 1.52 7.15
CA CYS A 60 2.40 1.03 5.87
C CYS A 60 1.38 1.29 4.75
N ARG A 61 0.10 0.93 5.00
CA ARG A 61 -1.00 1.15 4.06
C ARG A 61 -1.19 2.64 3.75
N TRP A 62 -1.18 3.49 4.78
CA TRP A 62 -1.29 4.95 4.65
C TRP A 62 -0.13 5.53 3.84
N GLY A 63 1.09 5.05 4.09
CA GLY A 63 2.29 5.41 3.33
C GLY A 63 2.19 5.06 1.85
N ALA A 64 1.67 3.87 1.52
CA ALA A 64 1.43 3.43 0.15
C ALA A 64 0.33 4.26 -0.54
N TRP A 65 -0.77 4.55 0.18
CA TRP A 65 -1.93 5.23 -0.38
C TRP A 65 -1.66 6.69 -0.76
N ILE A 66 -0.89 7.43 0.04
CA ILE A 66 -0.71 8.88 -0.20
C ILE A 66 0.05 9.18 -1.51
N LYS A 67 0.69 8.21 -2.17
CA LYS A 67 1.80 8.51 -3.08
C LYS A 67 1.89 7.75 -4.40
N PRO A 68 0.86 7.74 -5.28
CA PRO A 68 1.15 7.60 -6.71
C PRO A 68 1.94 8.84 -7.17
N ARG A 69 3.23 8.68 -7.45
CA ARG A 69 4.14 9.83 -7.55
C ARG A 69 4.28 10.32 -8.98
N LYS A 70 3.85 11.56 -9.20
CA LYS A 70 4.10 12.31 -10.44
C LYS A 70 5.60 12.49 -10.67
N MET A 71 6.06 11.90 -11.75
CA MET A 71 7.40 12.10 -12.31
C MET A 71 7.27 12.64 -13.74
N PRO A 72 7.93 13.76 -14.05
CA PRO A 72 8.10 14.17 -15.44
C PRO A 72 9.06 13.19 -16.11
N TYR A 73 8.77 12.79 -17.35
CA TYR A 73 9.69 11.99 -18.15
C TYR A 73 11.00 12.75 -18.48
N GLU A 74 10.91 14.06 -18.68
CA GLU A 74 11.99 14.91 -19.21
C GLU A 74 13.00 15.41 -18.15
N THR A 75 12.75 15.26 -16.84
CA THR A 75 13.53 15.94 -15.79
C THR A 75 14.67 15.11 -15.17
N PHE A 76 15.02 13.98 -15.76
CA PHE A 76 15.97 13.07 -15.15
C PHE A 76 17.44 13.52 -15.24
N ASP A 77 17.76 14.43 -16.17
CA ASP A 77 19.11 15.03 -16.28
C ASP A 77 19.42 16.03 -15.14
N HIS A 78 18.42 16.39 -14.33
CA HIS A 78 18.54 17.45 -13.31
C HIS A 78 17.95 17.07 -11.94
N LEU A 79 18.04 15.80 -11.51
CA LEU A 79 17.61 15.31 -10.18
C LEU A 79 18.49 15.87 -9.03
N GLY A 80 18.50 17.19 -8.88
CA GLY A 80 19.18 17.91 -7.81
C GLY A 80 18.25 18.38 -6.70
N SER A 81 16.92 18.30 -6.86
CA SER A 81 15.99 18.87 -5.89
C SER A 81 15.69 17.91 -4.72
N ARG A 82 15.42 18.45 -3.53
CA ARG A 82 14.99 17.68 -2.35
C ARG A 82 13.70 16.87 -2.60
N LEU A 83 12.84 17.35 -3.50
CA LEU A 83 11.61 16.67 -3.92
C LEU A 83 11.89 15.40 -4.74
N ASP A 84 13.00 15.35 -5.48
CA ASP A 84 13.40 14.18 -6.24
C ASP A 84 13.92 13.06 -5.34
N PHE A 85 14.61 13.45 -4.27
CA PHE A 85 15.14 12.54 -3.27
C PHE A 85 14.06 11.75 -2.53
N GLU A 86 12.98 12.39 -2.07
CA GLU A 86 11.88 11.66 -1.44
C GLU A 86 11.19 10.66 -2.37
N LYS A 87 11.35 10.82 -3.69
CA LYS A 87 10.83 9.88 -4.70
C LYS A 87 11.81 8.72 -4.92
N LEU A 88 13.11 8.99 -4.96
CA LEU A 88 14.14 7.97 -5.10
C LEU A 88 14.23 7.03 -3.89
N GLN A 89 14.00 7.55 -2.68
CA GLN A 89 13.89 6.73 -1.45
C GLN A 89 12.82 5.63 -1.57
N LEU A 90 11.78 5.85 -2.37
CA LEU A 90 10.71 4.86 -2.55
C LEU A 90 11.12 3.69 -3.43
N CYS A 91 12.19 3.81 -4.21
CA CYS A 91 12.76 2.70 -4.97
C CYS A 91 13.43 1.68 -4.06
N MET A 92 13.75 2.08 -2.82
CA MET A 92 14.50 1.27 -1.87
C MET A 92 13.64 0.15 -1.30
N ASN A 93 14.26 -1.01 -1.14
CA ASN A 93 13.67 -2.25 -0.61
C ASN A 93 12.49 -2.81 -1.42
N LYS A 94 12.19 -2.23 -2.60
CA LYS A 94 11.14 -2.72 -3.51
C LYS A 94 11.64 -3.87 -4.37
N SER A 95 10.75 -4.77 -4.78
CA SER A 95 11.05 -5.80 -5.78
C SER A 95 10.89 -5.29 -7.21
N MET A 96 10.04 -4.29 -7.43
CA MET A 96 9.55 -3.92 -8.77
C MET A 96 9.16 -2.44 -8.85
N ALA A 97 9.41 -1.83 -10.01
CA ALA A 97 8.80 -0.58 -10.43
C ALA A 97 7.63 -0.83 -11.41
N LEU A 98 6.52 -0.13 -11.22
CA LEU A 98 5.44 -0.01 -12.20
C LEU A 98 5.37 1.43 -12.71
N TYR A 99 5.75 1.65 -13.96
CA TYR A 99 5.64 2.94 -14.63
C TYR A 99 4.31 3.03 -15.37
N VAL A 100 3.46 3.97 -14.97
CA VAL A 100 2.20 4.27 -15.64
C VAL A 100 2.41 5.50 -16.50
N PHE A 101 2.54 5.32 -17.81
CA PHE A 101 2.69 6.39 -18.78
C PHE A 101 1.33 6.98 -19.12
N ASN A 102 1.09 8.20 -18.64
CA ASN A 102 -0.19 8.91 -18.79
C ASN A 102 0.04 10.34 -19.30
N ASN A 103 -0.69 10.72 -20.35
CA ASN A 103 -0.57 12.04 -20.96
C ASN A 103 -1.24 13.17 -20.20
N LYS A 104 -2.29 12.86 -19.44
CA LYS A 104 -3.07 13.86 -18.71
C LYS A 104 -2.58 14.02 -17.27
N GLN A 105 -1.86 13.04 -16.73
CA GLN A 105 -1.56 12.94 -15.29
C GLN A 105 -2.81 13.24 -14.42
N SER A 106 -4.01 12.90 -14.92
CA SER A 106 -5.28 13.14 -14.25
C SER A 106 -5.53 11.95 -13.32
N TYR A 107 -4.81 11.97 -12.21
CA TYR A 107 -4.25 10.76 -11.61
C TYR A 107 -4.98 10.19 -10.39
N ARG A 108 -6.22 10.58 -10.12
CA ARG A 108 -6.78 10.28 -8.79
C ARG A 108 -7.37 8.90 -8.61
N LEU A 109 -7.74 8.18 -9.68
CA LEU A 109 -8.51 6.94 -9.54
C LEU A 109 -7.76 5.72 -10.08
N GLY A 110 -7.26 5.74 -11.32
CA GLY A 110 -6.65 4.54 -11.93
C GLY A 110 -5.40 4.00 -11.21
N ALA A 111 -4.49 4.85 -10.73
CA ALA A 111 -3.31 4.37 -10.00
C ALA A 111 -3.65 3.90 -8.58
N MET A 112 -4.70 4.46 -7.99
CA MET A 112 -5.18 4.01 -6.68
C MET A 112 -5.84 2.64 -6.79
N ASP A 113 -6.59 2.39 -7.85
CA ASP A 113 -7.17 1.08 -8.13
C ASP A 113 -6.07 0.03 -8.34
N ILE A 114 -5.00 0.39 -9.06
CA ILE A 114 -3.83 -0.47 -9.24
C ILE A 114 -3.11 -0.71 -7.91
N GLU A 115 -2.86 0.33 -7.11
CA GLU A 115 -2.22 0.20 -5.79
C GLU A 115 -3.04 -0.71 -4.87
N ASN A 116 -4.34 -0.47 -4.77
CA ASN A 116 -5.27 -1.29 -3.99
C ASN A 116 -5.20 -2.74 -4.45
N TRP A 117 -5.22 -2.98 -5.76
CA TRP A 117 -5.15 -4.32 -6.33
C TRP A 117 -3.79 -4.99 -6.08
N LEU A 118 -2.66 -4.28 -6.24
CA LEU A 118 -1.31 -4.78 -5.95
C LEU A 118 -1.14 -5.12 -4.47
N TRP A 119 -1.61 -4.26 -3.58
CA TRP A 119 -1.63 -4.52 -2.14
C TRP A 119 -2.35 -5.84 -1.84
N ARG A 120 -3.47 -6.12 -2.51
CA ARG A 120 -4.22 -7.39 -2.37
C ARG A 120 -3.52 -8.60 -2.97
N GLN A 121 -2.56 -8.42 -3.87
CA GLN A 121 -1.78 -9.56 -4.35
C GLN A 121 -0.68 -9.94 -3.34
N TRP A 122 -0.05 -8.93 -2.73
CA TRP A 122 1.17 -9.12 -1.96
C TRP A 122 0.99 -9.18 -0.44
N PHE A 123 0.13 -8.32 0.10
CA PHE A 123 -0.08 -8.27 1.54
C PHE A 123 -0.70 -9.59 2.00
N LYS A 124 -0.40 -10.02 3.21
CA LYS A 124 -1.00 -11.15 3.91
C LYS A 124 -1.05 -10.72 5.38
N PRO A 125 -2.22 -10.72 6.03
CA PRO A 125 -2.36 -10.09 7.33
C PRO A 125 -1.49 -10.84 8.33
N TYR A 126 -0.79 -10.11 9.19
CA TYR A 126 0.18 -10.66 10.14
C TYR A 126 1.42 -11.34 9.53
N VAL A 127 1.39 -11.75 8.27
CA VAL A 127 2.44 -12.56 7.64
C VAL A 127 3.40 -11.73 6.82
N SER A 128 2.90 -10.74 6.08
CA SER A 128 3.77 -9.92 5.25
C SER A 128 4.71 -9.08 6.12
N ASP A 129 6.00 -9.16 5.81
CA ASP A 129 7.02 -8.28 6.36
C ASP A 129 6.85 -6.89 5.75
N ILE A 130 6.05 -6.05 6.41
CA ILE A 130 5.75 -4.67 6.00
C ILE A 130 6.74 -3.66 6.54
N SER A 131 7.63 -4.08 7.45
CA SER A 131 8.50 -3.19 8.19
C SER A 131 9.64 -2.63 7.32
N LEU A 132 10.02 -3.36 6.27
CA LEU A 132 10.97 -2.87 5.26
C LEU A 132 10.44 -2.96 3.83
N ASN A 133 9.36 -3.71 3.59
CA ASN A 133 9.06 -4.22 2.27
C ASN A 133 7.61 -3.92 1.90
N TYR A 134 7.44 -3.27 0.76
CA TYR A 134 6.22 -3.36 -0.05
C TYR A 134 6.75 -3.65 -1.45
N PHE A 135 6.27 -4.71 -2.12
CA PHE A 135 7.00 -5.24 -3.27
C PHE A 135 7.08 -4.30 -4.48
N SER A 136 6.16 -3.34 -4.58
CA SER A 136 6.02 -2.49 -5.76
C SER A 136 6.11 -0.99 -5.41
N GLU A 137 6.55 -0.19 -6.38
CA GLU A 137 6.35 1.26 -6.38
C GLU A 137 5.70 1.69 -7.70
N ILE A 138 4.71 2.59 -7.64
CA ILE A 138 3.97 3.07 -8.83
C ILE A 138 4.38 4.51 -9.16
N PHE A 139 4.87 4.71 -10.38
CA PHE A 139 5.27 6.03 -10.88
C PHE A 139 4.31 6.52 -11.96
N ASP A 140 3.77 7.73 -11.79
CA ASP A 140 3.01 8.43 -12.82
C ASP A 140 3.94 9.20 -13.74
N ILE A 141 4.17 8.65 -14.92
CA ILE A 141 5.06 9.29 -15.88
C ILE A 141 4.25 10.15 -16.82
N LYS A 142 4.48 11.48 -16.77
CA LYS A 142 3.93 12.39 -17.79
C LYS A 142 4.47 11.97 -19.15
N TYR A 143 3.58 11.59 -20.04
CA TYR A 143 3.96 11.01 -21.31
C TYR A 143 3.28 11.74 -22.46
N ASN A 144 4.03 12.19 -23.48
CA ASN A 144 3.41 12.72 -24.69
C ASN A 144 3.17 11.57 -25.68
N PRO A 145 1.91 11.19 -25.93
CA PRO A 145 1.61 10.00 -26.68
C PRO A 145 1.62 10.26 -28.20
N HIS A 146 2.00 11.46 -28.65
CA HIS A 146 2.40 11.72 -30.04
C HIS A 146 3.87 11.41 -30.29
N LEU A 147 4.68 11.35 -29.23
CA LEU A 147 6.06 10.88 -29.29
C LEU A 147 6.12 9.35 -29.14
N ALA A 148 5.05 8.72 -28.65
CA ALA A 148 4.88 7.29 -28.39
C ALA A 148 5.47 6.32 -29.42
N GLU A 149 4.94 6.38 -30.65
CA GLU A 149 5.19 5.41 -31.71
C GLU A 149 6.62 5.47 -32.24
N VAL A 150 7.34 6.57 -31.96
CA VAL A 150 8.72 6.81 -32.40
C VAL A 150 9.72 6.81 -31.22
N ALA A 151 9.24 7.04 -29.99
CA ALA A 151 10.09 7.36 -28.84
C ALA A 151 10.13 6.31 -27.73
N PHE A 152 9.36 5.22 -27.77
CA PHE A 152 9.37 4.20 -26.72
C PHE A 152 9.73 2.83 -27.26
N SER A 153 10.96 2.74 -27.80
CA SER A 153 11.59 1.45 -27.97
C SER A 153 11.96 0.86 -26.60
N THR A 154 12.08 -0.46 -26.52
CA THR A 154 12.48 -1.16 -25.29
C THR A 154 13.79 -0.60 -24.72
N GLU A 155 14.74 -0.23 -25.57
CA GLU A 155 16.03 0.33 -25.16
C GLU A 155 15.88 1.64 -24.41
N LYS A 156 14.92 2.50 -24.81
CA LYS A 156 14.65 3.77 -24.12
C LYS A 156 13.98 3.56 -22.78
N LEU A 157 13.08 2.58 -22.66
CA LEU A 157 12.49 2.18 -21.39
C LEU A 157 13.55 1.64 -20.43
N VAL A 158 14.44 0.79 -20.93
CA VAL A 158 15.59 0.28 -20.16
C VAL A 158 16.49 1.42 -19.72
N ALA A 159 16.91 2.31 -20.62
CA ALA A 159 17.73 3.47 -20.27
C ALA A 159 17.05 4.37 -19.23
N PHE A 160 15.74 4.59 -19.35
CA PHE A 160 14.95 5.35 -18.39
C PHE A 160 14.98 4.72 -16.99
N HIS A 161 14.64 3.43 -16.88
CA HIS A 161 14.68 2.71 -15.60
C HIS A 161 16.11 2.65 -15.05
N CYS A 162 17.09 2.46 -15.93
CA CYS A 162 18.50 2.43 -15.55
C CYS A 162 18.92 3.73 -14.85
N ASN A 163 18.58 4.87 -15.45
CA ASN A 163 18.86 6.14 -14.82
C ASN A 163 18.07 6.33 -13.50
N VAL A 164 16.81 5.90 -13.40
CA VAL A 164 16.06 5.95 -12.12
C VAL A 164 16.81 5.21 -11.01
N TYR A 165 17.27 3.98 -11.27
CA TYR A 165 17.98 3.22 -10.24
C TYR A 165 19.37 3.82 -9.96
N GLU A 166 20.11 4.27 -10.96
CA GLU A 166 21.45 4.84 -10.75
C GLU A 166 21.39 6.07 -9.85
N GLN A 167 20.36 6.89 -10.03
CA GLN A 167 20.14 8.08 -9.23
C GLN A 167 19.75 7.70 -7.79
N ALA A 168 18.95 6.64 -7.62
CA ALA A 168 18.66 6.10 -6.30
C ALA A 168 19.96 5.58 -5.62
N GLN A 169 20.80 4.84 -6.35
CA GLN A 169 22.05 4.29 -5.84
C GLN A 169 23.07 5.39 -5.48
N LYS A 170 23.33 6.35 -6.38
CA LYS A 170 24.22 7.49 -6.11
C LYS A 170 23.84 8.23 -4.82
N ARG A 171 22.54 8.33 -4.54
CA ARG A 171 22.06 8.96 -3.30
C ARG A 171 22.31 8.09 -2.07
N LEU A 172 22.14 6.78 -2.20
CA LEU A 172 22.50 5.82 -1.14
C LEU A 172 23.99 5.88 -0.81
N ASP A 173 24.84 6.04 -1.83
CA ASP A 173 26.30 6.15 -1.64
C ASP A 173 26.65 7.46 -0.90
N ILE A 174 26.12 8.61 -1.33
CA ILE A 174 26.31 9.91 -0.65
C ILE A 174 25.89 9.83 0.83
N TRP A 175 24.80 9.14 1.11
CA TRP A 175 24.32 8.94 2.47
C TRP A 175 25.23 8.05 3.30
N SER A 176 25.71 6.95 2.70
CA SER A 176 26.64 6.05 3.36
C SER A 176 27.94 6.79 3.72
N ASP A 177 28.42 7.66 2.83
CA ASP A 177 29.62 8.46 3.06
C ASP A 177 29.42 9.56 4.13
N THR A 178 28.28 10.25 4.12
CA THR A 178 27.98 11.31 5.11
C THR A 178 27.64 10.78 6.49
N ALA A 179 27.07 9.57 6.59
CA ALA A 179 26.80 8.91 7.87
C ALA A 179 28.07 8.46 8.61
N VAL A 180 29.23 8.47 7.94
CA VAL A 180 30.52 7.95 8.45
C VAL A 180 31.46 9.07 8.90
N SER A 181 31.04 10.33 9.07
CA SER A 181 31.89 11.35 9.71
C SER A 181 31.98 11.09 11.23
N PRO A 182 33.08 10.53 11.78
CA PRO A 182 33.19 10.13 13.17
C PRO A 182 33.85 11.22 14.04
N ASP A 183 34.10 12.42 13.51
CA ASP A 183 34.83 13.48 14.21
C ASP A 183 34.02 14.21 15.30
N GLU A 184 33.13 13.50 16.00
CA GLU A 184 32.73 13.83 17.39
C GLU A 184 33.52 12.96 18.39
N GLU A 185 34.78 12.67 18.08
CA GLU A 185 35.76 12.00 18.95
C GLU A 185 36.24 12.88 20.12
N ASN A 186 35.58 14.01 20.41
CA ASN A 186 36.00 14.95 21.46
C ASN A 186 34.98 15.18 22.60
N ASN A 187 34.01 14.29 22.77
CA ASN A 187 33.25 14.21 24.03
C ASN A 187 33.63 12.95 24.81
N GLU A 188 34.78 13.04 25.47
CA GLU A 188 35.21 12.18 26.57
C GLU A 188 34.17 12.18 27.71
N SER A 189 33.08 11.42 27.56
CA SER A 189 32.22 10.90 28.66
C SER A 189 31.16 9.89 28.18
N ALA A 190 31.24 9.37 26.94
CA ALA A 190 30.39 8.26 26.53
C ALA A 190 30.96 6.94 27.06
N ILE A 191 30.51 6.55 28.24
CA ILE A 191 30.71 5.23 28.84
C ILE A 191 30.26 4.16 27.83
N TYR A 192 31.21 3.39 27.31
CA TYR A 192 30.96 2.26 26.44
C TYR A 192 30.32 1.11 27.23
N GLY A 193 29.03 0.88 26.98
CA GLY A 193 28.27 -0.31 27.35
C GLY A 193 27.02 -0.42 26.45
N PRO A 194 26.56 -1.62 26.07
CA PRO A 194 25.68 -1.77 24.90
C PRO A 194 24.24 -1.22 25.04
N LEU A 195 23.75 -0.83 26.22
CA LEU A 195 22.33 -0.48 26.40
C LEU A 195 22.05 0.54 27.52
N ARG A 196 22.63 1.75 27.48
CA ARG A 196 22.10 2.90 28.25
C ARG A 196 22.24 4.20 27.47
N ALA A 197 21.20 4.57 26.73
CA ALA A 197 21.01 5.97 26.35
C ALA A 197 20.47 6.73 27.55
N GLU A 198 21.23 7.72 28.04
CA GLU A 198 20.74 8.72 28.99
C GLU A 198 19.58 9.56 28.41
N PRO A 199 18.78 10.23 29.27
CA PRO A 199 17.47 10.75 28.88
C PRO A 199 17.60 12.01 28.03
N TRP A 200 17.43 11.88 26.72
CA TRP A 200 17.42 13.01 25.79
C TRP A 200 16.28 13.97 26.10
N LEU A 201 16.63 15.22 26.34
CA LEU A 201 15.73 16.36 26.56
C LEU A 201 15.01 16.76 25.27
N TRP A 202 13.69 16.71 25.34
CA TRP A 202 12.71 16.99 24.29
C TRP A 202 12.31 18.46 24.32
N LYS A 203 12.82 19.28 23.40
CA LYS A 203 12.24 20.56 22.94
C LYS A 203 12.80 20.78 21.53
N VAL A 204 12.07 20.76 20.41
CA VAL A 204 10.77 21.33 20.09
C VAL A 204 10.19 20.53 18.90
N PHE A 205 8.87 20.34 18.96
CA PHE A 205 8.00 19.77 17.92
C PHE A 205 8.37 20.11 16.47
N ASP A 206 8.75 19.08 15.70
CA ASP A 206 8.25 18.92 14.33
C ASP A 206 7.32 17.70 14.31
N TYR A 207 6.02 17.96 14.22
CA TYR A 207 4.99 16.91 14.05
C TYR A 207 5.08 16.22 12.67
N ARG A 208 6.02 16.61 11.81
CA ARG A 208 6.36 15.90 10.58
C ARG A 208 7.63 15.09 10.76
N TYR A 209 7.48 13.92 11.37
CA TYR A 209 8.50 12.88 11.55
C TYR A 209 9.76 13.37 12.29
N PRO A 210 10.06 12.87 13.50
CA PRO A 210 11.35 13.06 14.15
C PRO A 210 12.49 12.86 13.13
N SER A 211 13.20 13.94 12.84
CA SER A 211 14.17 14.12 11.77
C SER A 211 15.50 13.41 12.02
N SER A 212 15.48 12.20 12.59
CA SER A 212 16.70 11.44 12.90
C SER A 212 16.49 9.92 12.94
N PHE A 213 15.45 9.41 12.28
CA PHE A 213 15.35 7.98 12.12
C PHE A 213 16.47 7.46 11.20
N LYS A 214 17.39 6.66 11.76
CA LYS A 214 18.43 5.91 11.04
C LYS A 214 17.86 4.76 10.17
N TRP A 215 16.73 4.97 9.49
CA TRP A 215 16.24 4.05 8.45
C TRP A 215 17.17 4.02 7.23
N GLU A 216 18.00 5.05 7.08
CA GLU A 216 18.89 5.27 5.93
C GLU A 216 19.91 4.14 5.73
N GLN A 217 20.35 3.49 6.83
CA GLN A 217 21.26 2.34 6.79
C GLN A 217 20.60 1.05 6.28
N THR A 218 19.27 1.08 6.07
CA THR A 218 18.46 -0.08 5.70
C THR A 218 17.74 0.13 4.39
N PHE A 219 18.25 1.04 3.57
CA PHE A 219 17.82 1.16 2.20
C PHE A 219 18.79 0.41 1.29
N ALA A 220 18.24 -0.50 0.48
CA ALA A 220 18.98 -1.16 -0.58
C ALA A 220 18.13 -1.19 -1.85
N VAL A 221 18.75 -0.90 -2.99
CA VAL A 221 18.13 -1.18 -4.29
C VAL A 221 18.25 -2.68 -4.55
N ARG A 222 17.13 -3.37 -4.62
CA ARG A 222 17.15 -4.84 -4.71
C ARG A 222 17.55 -5.29 -6.12
N PRO A 223 18.27 -6.43 -6.25
CA PRO A 223 18.63 -7.00 -7.55
C PRO A 223 17.44 -7.13 -8.51
N LEU A 224 16.30 -7.62 -8.01
CA LEU A 224 15.09 -7.79 -8.84
C LEU A 224 14.54 -6.45 -9.35
N TYR A 225 14.58 -5.39 -8.53
CA TYR A 225 14.14 -4.05 -8.94
C TYR A 225 14.96 -3.53 -10.11
N ARG A 226 16.28 -3.77 -10.10
CA ARG A 226 17.21 -3.36 -11.17
C ARG A 226 17.03 -4.18 -12.44
N ALA A 227 16.66 -5.44 -12.31
CA ALA A 227 16.65 -6.40 -13.39
C ALA A 227 15.38 -6.36 -14.25
N VAL A 228 14.23 -6.03 -13.65
CA VAL A 228 12.92 -6.08 -14.30
C VAL A 228 11.96 -5.02 -13.77
N PHE A 229 11.16 -4.46 -14.68
CA PHE A 229 10.08 -3.53 -14.33
C PHE A 229 8.87 -3.73 -15.24
N ILE A 230 7.75 -3.11 -14.85
CA ILE A 230 6.50 -3.11 -15.62
C ILE A 230 6.23 -1.71 -16.17
N ALA A 231 5.85 -1.62 -17.45
CA ALA A 231 5.39 -0.41 -18.09
C ALA A 231 3.92 -0.56 -18.53
N LEU A 232 3.06 0.33 -18.03
CA LEU A 232 1.65 0.45 -18.40
C LEU A 232 1.45 1.72 -19.23
N PHE A 233 1.02 1.57 -20.48
CA PHE A 233 0.70 2.69 -21.36
C PHE A 233 -0.80 2.93 -21.36
N GLN A 234 -1.24 4.09 -20.87
CA GLN A 234 -2.65 4.46 -20.94
C GLN A 234 -3.02 4.98 -22.33
N ASP A 235 -3.96 4.31 -22.99
CA ASP A 235 -4.51 4.74 -24.27
C ASP A 235 -5.28 6.07 -24.12
N LYS A 236 -5.07 7.00 -25.07
CA LYS A 236 -5.74 8.30 -25.15
C LYS A 236 -7.27 8.18 -25.18
N ASN A 237 -7.78 7.08 -25.74
CA ASN A 237 -9.21 6.87 -26.02
C ASN A 237 -9.94 6.13 -24.90
N VAL A 238 -9.21 5.54 -23.96
CA VAL A 238 -9.77 4.73 -22.88
C VAL A 238 -10.13 5.66 -21.72
N SER A 239 -11.25 6.36 -21.87
CA SER A 239 -11.87 7.17 -20.79
C SER A 239 -12.38 6.34 -19.61
N LYS A 240 -12.41 5.01 -19.77
CA LYS A 240 -12.84 4.05 -18.75
C LYS A 240 -11.62 3.22 -18.36
N THR A 241 -11.23 3.24 -17.09
CA THR A 241 -10.34 2.22 -16.53
C THR A 241 -10.76 0.84 -17.04
N PRO A 242 -9.81 -0.08 -17.32
CA PRO A 242 -10.13 -1.48 -17.62
C PRO A 242 -11.20 -1.96 -16.64
N LEU A 243 -12.17 -2.74 -17.13
CA LEU A 243 -13.26 -3.24 -16.28
C LEU A 243 -12.69 -3.97 -15.05
N GLU A 244 -11.52 -4.59 -15.21
CA GLU A 244 -10.71 -5.23 -14.18
C GLU A 244 -9.23 -4.81 -14.30
N VAL A 245 -8.62 -4.43 -13.17
CA VAL A 245 -7.21 -4.00 -13.11
C VAL A 245 -6.24 -5.07 -13.60
N SER A 246 -6.51 -6.34 -13.28
CA SER A 246 -5.71 -7.50 -13.69
C SER A 246 -5.58 -7.65 -15.21
N GLU A 247 -6.59 -7.22 -15.96
CA GLU A 247 -6.65 -7.33 -17.42
C GLU A 247 -5.96 -6.16 -18.14
N ALA A 248 -5.41 -5.19 -17.38
CA ALA A 248 -4.66 -4.09 -17.98
C ALA A 248 -3.45 -4.62 -18.78
N LYS A 249 -3.35 -4.23 -20.05
CA LYS A 249 -2.23 -4.57 -20.92
C LYS A 249 -0.97 -3.82 -20.49
N VAL A 250 0.11 -4.54 -20.21
CA VAL A 250 1.40 -4.02 -19.75
C VAL A 250 2.56 -4.64 -20.52
N GLN A 251 3.72 -3.99 -20.47
CA GLN A 251 5.00 -4.57 -20.90
C GLN A 251 5.84 -4.92 -19.68
N VAL A 252 6.33 -6.16 -19.62
CA VAL A 252 7.36 -6.59 -18.68
C VAL A 252 8.70 -6.45 -19.39
N VAL A 253 9.61 -5.66 -18.84
CA VAL A 253 10.87 -5.28 -19.48
C VAL A 253 12.05 -5.73 -18.64
N LEU A 254 12.98 -6.47 -19.26
CA LEU A 254 14.27 -6.85 -18.69
C LEU A 254 15.32 -5.79 -19.05
N THR A 255 16.11 -5.38 -18.05
CA THR A 255 17.19 -4.40 -18.23
C THR A 255 18.49 -5.03 -18.70
N GLY A 256 18.61 -6.35 -18.58
CA GLY A 256 19.87 -7.09 -18.78
C GLY A 256 20.76 -7.12 -17.54
N MET A 257 20.40 -6.43 -16.45
CA MET A 257 21.14 -6.49 -15.20
C MET A 257 20.88 -7.82 -14.50
N THR A 258 21.95 -8.57 -14.21
CA THR A 258 21.88 -9.89 -13.56
C THR A 258 22.61 -9.95 -12.22
N GLU A 259 23.35 -8.90 -11.88
CA GLU A 259 24.14 -8.84 -10.65
C GLU A 259 23.25 -8.98 -9.40
N GLY A 260 23.64 -9.91 -8.52
CA GLY A 260 22.96 -10.17 -7.25
C GLY A 260 21.65 -10.96 -7.36
N LEU A 261 21.23 -11.37 -8.57
CA LEU A 261 20.12 -12.31 -8.72
C LEU A 261 20.56 -13.74 -8.41
N SER A 262 19.67 -14.52 -7.84
CA SER A 262 19.88 -15.96 -7.61
C SER A 262 20.01 -16.77 -8.91
N ALA A 263 19.35 -16.32 -9.98
CA ALA A 263 19.40 -16.90 -11.31
C ALA A 263 18.98 -15.88 -12.38
N PRO A 264 19.35 -16.08 -13.66
CA PRO A 264 18.84 -15.27 -14.76
C PRO A 264 17.30 -15.23 -14.79
N ILE A 265 16.74 -14.13 -15.29
CA ILE A 265 15.29 -13.98 -15.51
C ILE A 265 15.00 -14.32 -16.97
N SER A 266 14.04 -15.22 -17.21
CA SER A 266 13.59 -15.58 -18.55
C SER A 266 12.14 -15.14 -18.76
N LEU A 267 11.87 -14.47 -19.87
CA LEU A 267 10.50 -14.17 -20.30
C LEU A 267 9.84 -15.37 -21.02
N GLU A 268 10.54 -16.48 -21.22
CA GLU A 268 9.98 -17.69 -21.83
C GLU A 268 8.84 -18.29 -20.98
N GLU A 269 8.86 -18.10 -19.66
CA GLU A 269 7.76 -18.47 -18.76
C GLU A 269 6.44 -17.74 -19.09
N LEU A 270 6.51 -16.63 -19.81
CA LEU A 270 5.37 -15.80 -20.19
C LEU A 270 4.94 -16.00 -21.64
N ARG A 271 5.57 -16.93 -22.38
CA ARG A 271 5.32 -17.11 -23.83
C ARG A 271 3.85 -17.38 -24.16
N ASP A 272 3.18 -18.20 -23.34
CA ASP A 272 1.81 -18.66 -23.58
C ASP A 272 0.78 -17.58 -23.18
N GLU A 273 1.22 -16.57 -22.43
CA GLU A 273 0.43 -15.42 -21.94
C GLU A 273 0.81 -14.12 -22.68
N ALA A 274 1.62 -14.23 -23.74
CA ALA A 274 2.04 -13.11 -24.55
C ALA A 274 0.86 -12.58 -25.37
N LEU A 275 0.67 -11.27 -25.37
CA LEU A 275 -0.28 -10.58 -26.23
C LEU A 275 0.41 -10.07 -27.50
N ASP A 276 -0.37 -9.93 -28.57
CA ASP A 276 0.03 -9.31 -29.85
C ASP A 276 1.33 -9.87 -30.43
N GLU A 277 1.54 -11.18 -30.29
CA GLU A 277 2.75 -11.88 -30.77
C GLU A 277 4.06 -11.27 -30.24
N SER A 278 4.01 -10.59 -29.09
CA SER A 278 5.15 -9.84 -28.54
C SER A 278 6.31 -10.71 -28.05
N TYR A 279 6.17 -12.03 -28.05
CA TYR A 279 7.22 -12.96 -27.64
C TYR A 279 8.00 -13.50 -28.84
N HIS A 280 9.32 -13.33 -28.79
CA HIS A 280 10.27 -14.03 -29.63
C HIS A 280 11.46 -14.49 -28.77
N THR A 281 12.20 -15.50 -29.23
CA THR A 281 13.40 -15.97 -28.52
C THR A 281 14.42 -14.84 -28.40
N GLY A 282 14.89 -14.57 -27.18
CA GLY A 282 15.84 -13.49 -26.90
C GLY A 282 15.22 -12.11 -26.69
N THR A 283 13.89 -11.99 -26.73
CA THR A 283 13.20 -10.73 -26.46
C THR A 283 13.46 -10.23 -25.04
N THR A 284 13.73 -8.92 -24.93
CA THR A 284 13.96 -8.22 -23.65
C THR A 284 12.70 -7.55 -23.08
N ALA A 285 11.60 -7.49 -23.84
CA ALA A 285 10.32 -7.00 -23.36
C ALA A 285 9.14 -7.77 -23.94
N ILE A 286 8.22 -8.22 -23.09
CA ILE A 286 7.02 -8.96 -23.49
C ILE A 286 5.77 -8.20 -23.08
N THR A 287 4.74 -8.20 -23.93
CA THR A 287 3.45 -7.59 -23.62
C THR A 287 2.50 -8.64 -23.09
N THR A 288 1.88 -8.40 -21.94
CA THR A 288 0.95 -9.34 -21.28
C THR A 288 -0.08 -8.58 -20.43
N ARG A 289 -0.88 -9.30 -19.64
CA ARG A 289 -1.83 -8.74 -18.66
C ARG A 289 -1.12 -8.42 -17.34
N LEU A 290 -1.54 -7.36 -16.66
CA LEU A 290 -0.97 -6.95 -15.36
C LEU A 290 -1.05 -8.06 -14.31
N GLY A 291 -2.16 -8.81 -14.29
CA GLY A 291 -2.33 -9.99 -13.42
C GLY A 291 -1.24 -11.04 -13.63
N VAL A 292 -0.92 -11.37 -14.88
CA VAL A 292 0.12 -12.33 -15.25
C VAL A 292 1.50 -11.78 -14.86
N ALA A 293 1.78 -10.54 -15.24
CA ALA A 293 3.06 -9.88 -14.95
C ALA A 293 3.37 -9.84 -13.44
N VAL A 294 2.39 -9.47 -12.61
CA VAL A 294 2.57 -9.40 -11.15
C VAL A 294 2.79 -10.77 -10.53
N ARG A 295 2.04 -11.81 -10.96
CA ARG A 295 2.30 -13.18 -10.51
C ARG A 295 3.71 -13.63 -10.86
N PHE A 296 4.18 -13.31 -12.07
CA PHE A 296 5.55 -13.61 -12.48
C PHE A 296 6.58 -12.94 -11.58
N ILE A 297 6.46 -11.64 -11.33
CA ILE A 297 7.37 -10.90 -10.44
C ILE A 297 7.32 -11.44 -9.00
N MET A 298 6.14 -11.79 -8.48
CA MET A 298 6.01 -12.38 -7.14
C MET A 298 6.72 -13.74 -7.04
N ARG A 299 6.63 -14.60 -8.07
CA ARG A 299 7.40 -15.85 -8.12
C ARG A 299 8.91 -15.59 -8.14
N LEU A 300 9.37 -14.57 -8.87
CA LEU A 300 10.77 -14.17 -8.84
C LEU A 300 11.17 -13.69 -7.43
N GLU A 301 10.35 -12.91 -6.75
CA GLU A 301 10.60 -12.50 -5.36
C GLU A 301 10.69 -13.69 -4.40
N GLU A 302 9.81 -14.68 -4.54
CA GLU A 302 9.85 -15.92 -3.76
C GLU A 302 11.13 -16.73 -4.03
N ARG A 303 11.56 -16.80 -5.31
CA ARG A 303 12.83 -17.41 -5.69
C ARG A 303 14.02 -16.70 -5.02
N GLU A 304 14.05 -15.37 -5.08
CA GLU A 304 15.12 -14.58 -4.44
C GLU A 304 15.09 -14.73 -2.90
N LYS A 305 13.90 -14.81 -2.29
CA LYS A 305 13.76 -15.13 -0.86
C LYS A 305 14.34 -16.49 -0.53
N ALA A 306 13.96 -17.52 -1.28
CA ALA A 306 14.42 -18.89 -1.06
C ALA A 306 15.94 -19.01 -1.17
N ALA A 307 16.54 -18.36 -2.18
CA ALA A 307 17.99 -18.36 -2.38
C ALA A 307 18.75 -17.64 -1.25
N ASN A 308 18.15 -16.62 -0.62
CA ASN A 308 18.73 -15.83 0.45
C ASN A 308 18.32 -16.31 1.86
N GLY A 309 17.94 -17.57 2.02
CA GLY A 309 17.62 -18.15 3.33
C GLY A 309 16.30 -17.65 3.93
N GLY A 310 15.35 -17.22 3.09
CA GLY A 310 14.01 -16.76 3.48
C GLY A 310 13.91 -15.25 3.69
N PHE A 311 15.01 -14.51 3.58
CA PHE A 311 15.05 -13.08 3.88
C PHE A 311 15.45 -12.25 2.67
N LEU A 312 14.83 -11.08 2.55
CA LEU A 312 15.25 -10.07 1.58
C LEU A 312 16.14 -9.07 2.30
N SER A 313 17.34 -8.83 1.76
CA SER A 313 18.23 -7.76 2.21
C SER A 313 17.52 -6.39 2.02
N PRO A 314 17.66 -5.45 2.97
CA PRO A 314 18.57 -5.45 4.12
C PRO A 314 18.05 -6.15 5.38
N ASP A 315 18.99 -6.50 6.26
CA ASP A 315 18.70 -7.13 7.55
C ASP A 315 18.09 -6.11 8.54
N ILE A 316 16.79 -6.25 8.76
CA ILE A 316 16.00 -5.40 9.64
C ILE A 316 16.48 -5.41 11.10
N THR A 317 17.21 -6.46 11.52
CA THR A 317 17.75 -6.52 12.89
C THR A 317 18.76 -5.42 13.19
N LYS A 318 19.27 -4.76 12.14
CA LYS A 318 20.21 -3.65 12.23
C LYS A 318 19.52 -2.28 12.23
N VAL A 319 18.21 -2.21 12.07
CA VAL A 319 17.46 -0.95 12.02
C VAL A 319 17.17 -0.45 13.44
N ARG A 320 17.53 0.81 13.74
CA ARG A 320 17.16 1.48 15.01
C ARG A 320 15.71 2.02 15.03
N ALA A 321 14.80 1.43 14.26
CA ALA A 321 13.38 1.76 14.27
C ALA A 321 12.67 1.49 15.61
N TYR A 322 13.39 0.77 16.48
CA TYR A 322 12.96 0.20 17.74
C TYR A 322 12.36 1.20 18.76
N ASP A 323 12.73 2.48 18.68
CA ASP A 323 12.30 3.48 19.67
C ASP A 323 10.80 3.79 19.60
N TRP A 324 10.20 3.77 18.41
CA TRP A 324 8.76 4.01 18.27
C TRP A 324 7.96 2.82 18.81
N HIS A 325 8.37 1.59 18.48
CA HIS A 325 7.73 0.37 18.97
C HIS A 325 7.80 0.27 20.49
N ARG A 326 8.96 0.53 21.10
CA ARG A 326 9.11 0.55 22.56
C ARG A 326 8.19 1.56 23.23
N ARG A 327 8.12 2.79 22.70
CA ARG A 327 7.22 3.83 23.23
C ARG A 327 5.77 3.38 23.14
N LYS A 328 5.36 2.84 21.99
CA LYS A 328 3.99 2.41 21.76
C LYS A 328 3.60 1.22 22.65
N ALA A 329 4.49 0.25 22.83
CA ALA A 329 4.28 -0.85 23.76
C ALA A 329 4.02 -0.33 25.19
N LYS A 330 4.86 0.58 25.68
CA LYS A 330 4.69 1.20 27.01
C LYS A 330 3.39 1.98 27.14
N GLU A 331 3.00 2.75 26.12
CA GLU A 331 1.70 3.45 26.08
C GLU A 331 0.51 2.48 26.15
N LEU A 332 0.66 1.27 25.60
CA LEU A 332 -0.34 0.21 25.64
C LEU A 332 -0.30 -0.62 26.93
N GLY A 333 0.56 -0.26 27.90
CA GLY A 333 0.66 -0.92 29.19
C GLY A 333 1.57 -2.15 29.19
N TRP A 334 2.59 -2.18 28.32
CA TRP A 334 3.64 -3.20 28.37
C TRP A 334 4.37 -3.15 29.70
N ASP A 335 4.48 -4.31 30.32
CA ASP A 335 5.16 -4.53 31.60
C ASP A 335 6.28 -5.54 31.37
N GLU A 336 7.54 -5.13 31.51
CA GLU A 336 8.70 -5.99 31.20
C GLU A 336 8.79 -7.23 32.12
N GLU A 337 8.23 -7.19 33.33
CA GLU A 337 8.18 -8.36 34.22
C GLU A 337 7.15 -9.40 33.75
N ARG A 338 6.03 -8.93 33.17
CA ARG A 338 4.91 -9.78 32.71
C ARG A 338 5.08 -10.23 31.27
N ASP A 339 5.46 -9.31 30.39
CA ASP A 339 5.42 -9.45 28.94
C ASP A 339 6.80 -9.76 28.32
N GLY A 340 7.85 -9.70 29.14
CA GLY A 340 9.24 -9.89 28.75
C GLY A 340 9.94 -8.59 28.35
N ASN A 341 11.26 -8.66 28.18
CA ASN A 341 12.05 -7.51 27.75
C ASN A 341 11.67 -7.14 26.30
N LEU A 342 11.38 -5.85 26.08
CA LEU A 342 11.09 -5.34 24.75
C LEU A 342 12.27 -5.53 23.78
N ASP A 343 13.51 -5.54 24.27
CA ASP A 343 14.69 -5.76 23.43
C ASP A 343 14.79 -7.19 22.90
N ASP A 344 14.07 -8.14 23.52
CA ASP A 344 13.98 -9.52 23.05
C ASP A 344 12.93 -9.70 21.94
N LEU A 345 12.12 -8.66 21.66
CA LEU A 345 11.22 -8.73 20.52
C LEU A 345 12.05 -8.73 19.23
N THR A 346 11.57 -9.49 18.27
CA THR A 346 12.06 -9.37 16.90
C THR A 346 11.69 -8.00 16.32
N PRO A 347 12.57 -7.34 15.56
CA PRO A 347 12.22 -6.11 14.85
C PRO A 347 11.22 -6.33 13.70
N ARG A 348 10.95 -7.58 13.34
CA ARG A 348 10.02 -7.97 12.29
C ARG A 348 8.60 -8.02 12.85
N SER A 349 7.76 -7.04 12.52
CA SER A 349 6.40 -7.06 13.07
C SER A 349 5.52 -8.22 12.56
N CYS A 350 5.91 -8.90 11.48
CA CYS A 350 5.24 -10.11 11.01
C CYS A 350 5.44 -11.33 11.94
N GLU A 351 6.32 -11.25 12.93
CA GLU A 351 6.59 -12.31 13.89
C GLU A 351 5.93 -12.05 15.27
N TRP A 352 5.27 -10.91 15.44
CA TRP A 352 4.68 -10.52 16.73
C TRP A 352 3.36 -11.20 17.04
N VAL A 353 2.53 -11.39 16.01
CA VAL A 353 1.15 -11.84 16.18
C VAL A 353 1.11 -13.36 16.10
N ASN A 354 0.72 -14.00 17.20
CA ASN A 354 0.46 -15.43 17.21
C ASN A 354 -0.86 -15.73 16.45
N ARG A 355 -0.73 -16.30 15.25
CA ARG A 355 -1.87 -16.60 14.37
C ARG A 355 -2.74 -17.76 14.84
N ASP A 356 -2.26 -18.59 15.76
CA ASP A 356 -3.07 -19.65 16.37
C ASP A 356 -4.13 -19.05 17.31
N ILE A 357 -3.80 -17.88 17.90
CA ILE A 357 -4.70 -17.06 18.72
C ILE A 357 -5.54 -16.16 17.80
N PHE A 358 -4.88 -15.39 16.92
CA PHE A 358 -5.53 -14.40 16.06
C PHE A 358 -5.73 -14.94 14.64
N LYS A 359 -6.75 -15.77 14.47
CA LYS A 359 -7.09 -16.35 13.16
C LYS A 359 -7.68 -15.35 12.17
N LYS A 360 -8.29 -14.28 12.70
CA LYS A 360 -9.04 -13.27 11.95
C LYS A 360 -8.27 -11.95 11.91
N TRP A 361 -8.27 -11.26 10.77
CA TRP A 361 -7.62 -9.96 10.66
C TRP A 361 -8.44 -8.88 11.38
N ALA A 362 -7.80 -8.26 12.37
CA ALA A 362 -8.31 -7.18 13.18
C ALA A 362 -7.20 -6.17 13.48
N GLY A 363 -7.59 -4.97 13.90
CA GLY A 363 -6.67 -3.87 14.19
C GLY A 363 -6.78 -2.73 13.19
N GLU A 364 -5.97 -1.70 13.39
CA GLU A 364 -6.00 -0.47 12.57
C GLU A 364 -5.67 -0.75 11.10
N GLY A 365 -4.80 -1.72 10.80
CA GLY A 365 -4.46 -2.12 9.43
C GLY A 365 -5.65 -2.61 8.61
N ALA A 366 -6.55 -3.38 9.24
CA ALA A 366 -7.78 -3.85 8.61
C ALA A 366 -8.73 -2.67 8.32
N GLU A 367 -8.89 -1.78 9.31
CA GLU A 367 -9.72 -0.58 9.16
C GLU A 367 -9.23 0.33 8.04
N GLU A 368 -7.93 0.61 8.00
CA GLU A 368 -7.34 1.53 7.03
C GLU A 368 -7.35 0.95 5.61
N THR A 369 -7.11 -0.36 5.49
CA THR A 369 -7.23 -1.05 4.20
C THR A 369 -8.65 -0.99 3.67
N LEU A 370 -9.65 -1.23 4.51
CA LEU A 370 -11.06 -1.09 4.13
C LEU A 370 -11.38 0.35 3.71
N LYS A 371 -10.93 1.35 4.49
CA LYS A 371 -11.14 2.76 4.13
C LYS A 371 -10.62 3.06 2.74
N PHE A 372 -9.43 2.62 2.40
CA PHE A 372 -8.84 2.87 1.08
C PHE A 372 -9.47 2.06 -0.05
N ALA A 373 -9.87 0.81 0.21
CA ALA A 373 -10.63 0.03 -0.74
C ALA A 373 -11.96 0.72 -1.10
N CYS A 374 -12.61 1.36 -0.12
CA CYS A 374 -13.85 2.12 -0.34
C CYS A 374 -13.59 3.51 -0.96
N PHE A 375 -12.50 4.19 -0.59
CA PHE A 375 -12.16 5.52 -1.11
C PHE A 375 -11.76 5.48 -2.59
N GLY A 376 -11.21 4.35 -3.06
CA GLY A 376 -10.80 4.11 -4.45
C GLY A 376 -11.91 4.33 -5.48
N GLY A 377 -13.18 4.20 -5.08
CA GLY A 377 -14.26 5.04 -5.60
C GLY A 377 -14.35 5.18 -7.11
N SER A 378 -13.98 4.15 -7.88
CA SER A 378 -14.46 4.02 -9.24
C SER A 378 -15.99 3.97 -9.13
N VAL A 379 -16.60 4.96 -9.75
CA VAL A 379 -18.04 5.15 -9.96
C VAL A 379 -18.67 3.99 -10.77
N TYR A 380 -17.92 2.94 -11.07
CA TYR A 380 -18.36 1.77 -11.82
C TYR A 380 -18.30 0.53 -10.94
N LYS A 381 -19.51 0.09 -10.57
CA LYS A 381 -19.82 -1.15 -9.85
C LYS A 381 -19.16 -1.22 -8.48
N PRO A 382 -19.85 -0.78 -7.41
CA PRO A 382 -19.49 -1.26 -6.08
C PRO A 382 -19.41 -2.78 -6.18
N LEU A 383 -18.37 -3.42 -5.67
CA LEU A 383 -18.46 -4.50 -4.68
C LEU A 383 -19.79 -5.31 -4.65
N THR A 384 -20.44 -5.68 -5.76
CA THR A 384 -21.81 -6.24 -5.74
C THR A 384 -22.02 -7.41 -6.67
N ARG A 385 -21.03 -7.77 -7.50
CA ARG A 385 -21.09 -9.03 -8.25
C ARG A 385 -20.04 -10.04 -7.83
N ASP A 386 -18.86 -9.56 -7.45
CA ASP A 386 -17.77 -10.47 -7.07
C ASP A 386 -17.65 -10.68 -5.55
N LEU A 387 -18.50 -10.03 -4.74
CA LEU A 387 -18.58 -10.27 -3.28
C LEU A 387 -19.20 -11.63 -2.92
N GLU A 388 -19.93 -12.27 -3.84
CA GLU A 388 -20.59 -13.56 -3.58
C GLU A 388 -19.80 -14.75 -4.15
N GLU A 389 -18.84 -14.51 -5.06
CA GLU A 389 -18.14 -15.58 -5.80
C GLU A 389 -16.60 -15.56 -5.67
N GLU A 390 -15.97 -14.44 -5.32
CA GLU A 390 -14.52 -14.41 -5.06
C GLU A 390 -14.21 -14.51 -3.56
N ASP A 391 -13.40 -15.49 -3.19
CA ASP A 391 -12.70 -15.58 -1.90
C ASP A 391 -11.67 -14.44 -1.79
N TRP A 392 -12.12 -13.26 -1.39
CA TRP A 392 -11.22 -12.14 -1.11
C TRP A 392 -10.49 -12.46 0.19
N TRP A 393 -9.27 -12.99 0.16
CA TRP A 393 -8.60 -13.51 1.37
C TRP A 393 -8.45 -12.51 2.55
N TRP A 394 -8.53 -11.18 2.35
CA TRP A 394 -8.57 -10.17 3.44
C TRP A 394 -9.99 -9.75 3.85
N TRP A 395 -10.97 -10.14 3.05
CA TRP A 395 -12.41 -9.99 3.25
C TRP A 395 -13.13 -11.34 3.13
N ASP A 396 -12.47 -12.42 3.56
CA ASP A 396 -13.17 -13.66 3.76
C ASP A 396 -14.13 -13.36 4.91
N ARG A 397 -15.43 -13.38 4.61
CA ARG A 397 -16.47 -13.06 5.57
C ARG A 397 -16.40 -14.03 6.76
N ASP A 398 -15.93 -15.25 6.52
CA ASP A 398 -15.71 -16.26 7.56
C ASP A 398 -14.49 -15.91 8.42
N MET A 399 -13.59 -15.05 7.92
CA MET A 399 -12.48 -14.45 8.65
C MET A 399 -12.84 -13.12 9.34
N LEU A 400 -14.07 -12.61 9.21
CA LEU A 400 -14.59 -11.52 10.05
C LEU A 400 -15.38 -12.10 11.23
N PRO A 401 -15.41 -11.46 12.41
CA PRO A 401 -16.28 -11.94 13.46
C PRO A 401 -17.73 -11.90 13.00
N GLU A 402 -18.47 -12.94 13.37
CA GLU A 402 -19.90 -13.00 13.11
C GLU A 402 -20.56 -11.75 13.71
N MET A 403 -21.47 -11.13 12.95
CA MET A 403 -22.27 -10.05 13.51
C MET A 403 -23.09 -10.63 14.67
N PRO A 404 -23.11 -9.99 15.84
CA PRO A 404 -24.08 -10.33 16.88
C PRO A 404 -25.48 -10.26 16.27
N ALA A 405 -26.23 -11.36 16.32
CA ALA A 405 -27.55 -11.49 15.70
C ALA A 405 -28.51 -10.35 16.10
N GLU A 406 -28.31 -9.77 17.28
CA GLU A 406 -29.12 -8.67 17.82
C GLU A 406 -29.01 -7.35 17.03
N ARG A 407 -27.88 -7.10 16.32
CA ARG A 407 -27.69 -5.85 15.56
C ARG A 407 -28.31 -5.83 14.16
N CYS A 408 -28.67 -6.99 13.59
CA CYS A 408 -29.44 -7.05 12.34
C CYS A 408 -30.79 -6.33 12.47
N SER A 409 -31.36 -6.26 13.68
CA SER A 409 -32.65 -5.60 13.93
C SER A 409 -32.59 -4.07 13.84
N LEU A 410 -31.42 -3.44 14.03
CA LEU A 410 -31.26 -1.99 13.94
C LEU A 410 -31.29 -1.52 12.47
N ASN A 411 -30.66 -2.28 11.57
CA ASN A 411 -30.65 -1.99 10.13
C ASN A 411 -32.06 -2.10 9.51
N ALA A 412 -32.89 -3.01 10.01
CA ALA A 412 -34.30 -3.12 9.60
C ALA A 412 -35.16 -1.91 10.04
N ARG A 413 -34.72 -1.13 11.05
CA ARG A 413 -35.44 0.04 11.58
C ARG A 413 -34.94 1.37 11.03
N ILE A 414 -33.68 1.47 10.61
CA ILE A 414 -33.09 2.72 10.09
C ILE A 414 -33.49 2.98 8.63
N VAL A 415 -33.56 1.93 7.79
CA VAL A 415 -33.99 2.03 6.39
C VAL A 415 -35.40 2.63 6.23
N PRO A 416 -36.43 2.22 7.02
CA PRO A 416 -37.75 2.86 6.93
C PRO A 416 -37.74 4.31 7.45
N LEU A 417 -36.88 4.68 8.40
CA LEU A 417 -36.80 6.06 8.91
C LEU A 417 -36.25 7.04 7.86
N ALA A 418 -35.21 6.64 7.12
CA ALA A 418 -34.70 7.44 6.00
C ALA A 418 -35.74 7.57 4.87
N ALA A 419 -36.47 6.48 4.58
CA ALA A 419 -37.57 6.50 3.61
C ALA A 419 -38.72 7.42 4.06
N VAL A 420 -39.06 7.43 5.35
CA VAL A 420 -40.07 8.32 5.95
C VAL A 420 -39.62 9.78 5.90
N VAL A 421 -38.35 10.10 6.17
CA VAL A 421 -37.82 11.47 6.04
C VAL A 421 -37.88 11.96 4.59
N VAL A 422 -37.51 11.12 3.62
CA VAL A 422 -37.63 11.47 2.19
C VAL A 422 -39.09 11.66 1.79
N LEU A 423 -40.00 10.81 2.27
CA LEU A 423 -41.45 10.97 2.03
C LEU A 423 -41.99 12.26 2.65
N LEU A 424 -41.60 12.57 3.89
CA LEU A 424 -42.01 13.79 4.59
C LEU A 424 -41.47 15.04 3.88
N CYS A 425 -40.22 15.03 3.41
CA CYS A 425 -39.69 16.12 2.59
C CYS A 425 -40.45 16.26 1.26
N ALA A 426 -40.80 15.15 0.61
CA ALA A 426 -41.58 15.18 -0.63
C ALA A 426 -43.02 15.70 -0.44
N ILE A 427 -43.61 15.52 0.75
CA ILE A 427 -44.95 16.01 1.10
C ILE A 427 -44.92 17.48 1.56
N LEU A 428 -43.91 17.87 2.34
CA LEU A 428 -43.85 19.20 2.97
C LEU A 428 -43.32 20.28 2.03
N VAL A 429 -42.43 19.95 1.09
CA VAL A 429 -41.86 20.93 0.14
C VAL A 429 -42.91 21.54 -0.80
N PRO A 430 -43.88 20.78 -1.37
CA PRO A 430 -44.96 21.36 -2.15
C PRO A 430 -45.90 22.25 -1.33
N HIS A 431 -46.15 21.90 -0.07
CA HIS A 431 -47.03 22.70 0.80
C HIS A 431 -46.42 24.05 1.19
N LEU A 432 -45.10 24.11 1.39
CA LEU A 432 -44.39 25.36 1.65
C LEU A 432 -44.31 26.26 0.40
N ALA A 433 -44.20 25.66 -0.79
CA ALA A 433 -44.19 26.41 -2.05
C ALA A 433 -45.56 27.04 -2.38
N TRP A 434 -46.67 26.43 -1.96
CA TRP A 434 -48.01 26.99 -2.12
C TRP A 434 -48.30 28.14 -1.15
N SER A 435 -47.78 28.10 0.08
CA SER A 435 -47.97 29.19 1.05
C SER A 435 -47.26 30.50 0.68
N THR A 436 -46.27 30.46 -0.21
CA THR A 436 -45.53 31.66 -0.68
C THR A 436 -46.08 32.30 -1.95
N MET A 437 -47.11 31.72 -2.58
CA MET A 437 -47.74 32.27 -3.79
C MET A 437 -49.09 32.98 -3.53
N SER A 438 -49.40 33.28 -2.28
CA SER A 438 -50.56 34.09 -1.90
C SER A 438 -50.15 35.18 -0.91
N TYR A 439 -49.31 36.10 -1.36
CA TYR A 439 -49.16 37.45 -0.81
C TYR A 439 -48.71 38.41 -1.92
#